data_AF-A0A0F9F983-F1
#
_entry.id   AF-A0A0F9F983-F1
#
_cell.length_a   1.000
_cell.length_b   1.000
_cell.length_c   1.000
_cell.angle_alpha   90.00
_cell.angle_beta   90.00
_cell.angle_gamma   90.00
#
_symmetry.space_group_name_H-M   'P 1'
#
loop_
_entity.id
_entity.type
_entity.pdbx_description
1 polymer ?
#
loop_
_entity_poly.entity_id
_entity_poly.type
_entity_poly.pdbx_seq_one_letter_code
_entity_poly.pdbx_strand_id
1 'polypeptide(L)'
;TGTLAGDDMTLSAAVSQDNFPAADPGDMVICEQVVINTQIDGDTVEMAAVSPVFVVTTETEDVSIDFHDVSSNQITTLRLKANEPWTWWNNSGVANPMTGAPITHCHASNQSVTNTATLKIATLEDPTP
;
A
#
# COMPACT_ATOMS: atom_id res chain seq x y z
N THR A 1 15.80 8.16 -8.12
CA THR A 1 16.01 7.76 -6.72
C THR A 1 16.80 8.85 -6.03
N GLY A 2 16.33 9.34 -4.89
CA GLY A 2 17.04 10.28 -4.03
C GLY A 2 17.33 9.59 -2.70
N THR A 3 18.55 9.66 -2.21
CA THR A 3 18.94 9.11 -0.91
C THR A 3 18.99 10.26 0.09
N LEU A 4 18.19 10.20 1.15
CA LEU A 4 18.40 11.04 2.33
C LEU A 4 19.54 10.40 3.14
N ALA A 5 20.67 11.08 3.22
CA ALA A 5 21.87 10.60 3.92
C ALA A 5 22.12 11.33 5.26
N GLY A 6 21.18 12.18 5.69
CA GLY A 6 21.21 12.91 6.95
C GLY A 6 19.79 13.24 7.42
N ASP A 7 19.68 13.95 8.54
CA ASP A 7 18.40 14.25 9.20
C ASP A 7 17.61 15.38 8.50
N ASP A 8 18.27 16.13 7.60
CA ASP A 8 17.67 17.25 6.87
C ASP A 8 17.67 17.02 5.35
N MET A 9 16.55 17.36 4.70
CA MET A 9 16.43 17.42 3.24
C MET A 9 15.83 18.77 2.83
N THR A 10 16.56 19.55 2.02
CA THR A 10 16.00 20.75 1.39
C THR A 10 15.25 20.35 0.11
N LEU A 11 13.92 20.47 0.12
CA LEU A 11 13.09 20.34 -1.08
C LEU A 11 12.75 21.74 -1.60
N SER A 12 13.37 22.17 -2.70
CA SER A 12 12.99 23.41 -3.36
C SER A 12 11.98 23.12 -4.48
N ALA A 13 10.72 23.51 -4.29
CA ALA A 13 9.83 23.65 -5.43
C ALA A 13 10.36 24.77 -6.34
N ALA A 14 10.34 24.58 -7.65
CA ALA A 14 10.45 25.72 -8.55
C ALA A 14 9.31 26.70 -8.18
N VAL A 15 9.63 27.99 -8.09
CA VAL A 15 8.85 29.11 -7.49
C VAL A 15 7.36 29.24 -7.85
N SER A 16 6.79 28.34 -8.65
CA SER A 16 5.39 28.29 -9.07
C SER A 16 4.66 26.95 -8.84
N GLN A 17 5.27 25.99 -8.13
CA GLN A 17 4.67 24.67 -7.81
C GLN A 17 4.78 24.33 -6.32
N ASP A 18 4.85 25.34 -5.46
CA ASP A 18 4.84 25.12 -4.02
C ASP A 18 3.44 24.71 -3.56
N ASN A 19 3.25 23.40 -3.42
CA ASN A 19 2.05 22.79 -2.86
C ASN A 19 2.27 22.34 -1.40
N PHE A 20 3.34 22.81 -0.75
CA PHE A 20 3.49 22.57 0.68
C PHE A 20 2.38 23.32 1.45
N PRO A 21 1.93 22.78 2.60
CA PRO A 21 1.00 23.47 3.47
C PRO A 21 1.49 24.90 3.76
N ALA A 22 0.63 25.90 3.57
CA ALA A 22 0.98 27.32 3.73
C ALA A 22 1.32 27.73 5.17
N ALA A 23 1.11 26.84 6.14
CA ALA A 23 1.55 26.96 7.52
C ALA A 23 2.52 25.81 7.81
N ASP A 24 3.54 26.07 8.63
CA ASP A 24 4.45 25.06 9.16
C ASP A 24 3.62 23.85 9.64
N PRO A 25 3.63 22.73 8.90
CA PRO A 25 2.80 21.57 9.24
C PRO A 25 3.31 20.86 10.49
N GLY A 26 4.40 21.33 11.10
CA GLY A 26 5.16 20.60 12.10
C GLY A 26 6.06 19.57 11.46
N ASP A 27 6.49 18.59 12.26
CA ASP A 27 7.41 17.54 11.81
C ASP A 27 6.74 16.64 10.75
N MET A 28 7.34 16.60 9.55
CA MET A 28 6.97 15.62 8.53
C MET A 28 7.58 14.27 8.86
N VAL A 29 6.74 13.29 9.19
CA VAL A 29 7.19 11.92 9.49
C VAL A 29 7.09 11.06 8.23
N ILE A 30 8.23 10.58 7.74
CA ILE A 30 8.28 9.60 6.65
C ILE A 30 8.31 8.21 7.27
N CYS A 31 7.27 7.41 7.03
CA CYS A 31 7.22 6.03 7.48
C CYS A 31 7.89 5.09 6.47
N GLU A 32 8.52 4.03 6.98
CA GLU A 32 9.14 3.01 6.14
C GLU A 32 8.10 2.31 5.26
N GLN A 33 8.50 1.99 4.03
CA GLN A 33 7.79 1.09 3.14
C GLN A 33 8.62 -0.18 2.95
N VAL A 34 7.97 -1.33 3.08
CA VAL A 34 8.57 -2.64 2.84
C VAL A 34 8.07 -3.19 1.52
N VAL A 35 9.00 -3.70 0.70
CA VAL A 35 8.67 -4.40 -0.54
C VAL A 35 8.40 -5.87 -0.23
N ILE A 36 7.23 -6.36 -0.62
CA ILE A 36 6.80 -7.75 -0.44
C ILE A 36 6.58 -8.34 -1.82
N ASN A 37 7.30 -9.42 -2.14
CA ASN A 37 7.04 -10.17 -3.36
C ASN A 37 5.66 -10.82 -3.28
N THR A 38 4.85 -10.59 -4.30
CA THR A 38 3.52 -11.17 -4.46
C THR A 38 3.44 -11.81 -5.84
N GLN A 39 2.58 -12.80 -6.04
CA GLN A 39 2.29 -13.33 -7.37
C GLN A 39 0.79 -13.49 -7.43
N ILE A 40 0.12 -12.48 -7.99
CA ILE A 40 -1.34 -12.42 -8.08
C ILE A 40 -1.68 -12.09 -9.52
N ASP A 41 -2.37 -13.00 -10.20
CA ASP A 41 -2.97 -12.71 -11.49
C ASP A 41 -4.42 -12.24 -11.28
N GLY A 42 -4.61 -10.93 -11.25
CA GLY A 42 -5.90 -10.31 -10.98
C GLY A 42 -6.99 -10.68 -11.98
N ASP A 43 -6.65 -11.12 -13.19
CA ASP A 43 -7.66 -11.54 -14.18
C ASP A 43 -8.19 -12.95 -13.90
N THR A 44 -7.45 -13.74 -13.11
CA THR A 44 -7.85 -15.10 -12.66
C THR A 44 -8.28 -15.15 -11.19
N VAL A 45 -8.14 -14.04 -10.46
CA VAL A 45 -8.53 -13.93 -9.05
C VAL A 45 -10.06 -14.03 -8.91
N GLU A 46 -10.51 -15.05 -8.19
CA GLU A 46 -11.91 -15.26 -7.78
C GLU A 46 -12.19 -14.64 -6.41
N MET A 47 -11.18 -14.54 -5.56
CA MET A 47 -11.27 -13.87 -4.26
C MET A 47 -9.92 -13.31 -3.81
N ALA A 48 -9.93 -12.16 -3.16
CA ALA A 48 -8.76 -11.56 -2.53
C ALA A 48 -9.12 -11.04 -1.13
N ALA A 49 -8.22 -11.22 -0.19
CA ALA A 49 -8.32 -10.65 1.15
C ALA A 49 -6.96 -10.10 1.59
N VAL A 50 -6.98 -8.91 2.18
CA VAL A 50 -5.79 -8.21 2.66
C VAL A 50 -6.08 -7.69 4.05
N SER A 51 -5.24 -8.00 5.03
CA SER A 51 -5.46 -7.61 6.42
C SER A 51 -4.16 -7.23 7.10
N PRO A 52 -3.99 -5.96 7.51
CA PRO A 52 -2.93 -5.56 8.42
C PRO A 52 -3.32 -5.92 9.84
N VAL A 53 -2.48 -6.73 10.50
CA VAL A 53 -2.70 -7.16 11.88
C VAL A 53 -1.63 -6.54 12.77
N PHE A 54 -2.02 -5.55 13.56
CA PHE A 54 -1.17 -4.98 14.60
C PHE A 54 -1.25 -5.82 15.86
N VAL A 55 -0.15 -5.86 16.62
CA VAL A 55 -0.16 -6.43 17.97
C VAL A 55 -1.04 -5.58 18.90
N VAL A 56 -1.05 -4.27 18.68
CA VAL A 56 -1.86 -3.31 19.43
C VAL A 56 -3.25 -3.22 18.80
N THR A 57 -4.26 -3.68 19.54
CA THR A 57 -5.66 -3.74 19.06
C THR A 57 -6.34 -2.38 18.99
N THR A 58 -5.77 -1.36 19.65
CA THR A 58 -6.27 0.02 19.65
C THR A 58 -5.52 0.92 18.68
N GLU A 59 -4.65 0.35 17.84
CA GLU A 59 -4.01 1.11 16.78
C GLU A 59 -5.07 1.66 15.82
N THR A 60 -4.86 2.89 15.35
CA THR A 60 -5.77 3.61 14.45
C THR A 60 -5.09 4.11 13.19
N GLU A 61 -3.75 4.02 13.11
CA GLU A 61 -3.02 4.42 11.90
C GLU A 61 -3.47 3.62 10.67
N ASP A 62 -3.60 4.32 9.54
CA ASP A 62 -3.94 3.70 8.26
C ASP A 62 -2.75 2.92 7.72
N VAL A 63 -3.02 1.80 7.06
CA VAL A 63 -2.03 1.01 6.33
C VAL A 63 -2.21 1.27 4.84
N SER A 64 -1.12 1.60 4.17
CA SER A 64 -1.08 1.74 2.71
C SER A 64 -0.40 0.54 2.09
N ILE A 65 -1.00 0.01 1.02
CA ILE A 65 -0.48 -1.12 0.27
C ILE A 65 -0.65 -0.81 -1.20
N ASP A 66 0.47 -0.64 -1.89
CA ASP A 66 0.51 -0.30 -3.31
C ASP A 66 0.95 -1.52 -4.11
N PHE A 67 0.11 -2.01 -5.02
CA PHE A 67 0.36 -3.22 -5.80
C PHE A 67 0.87 -2.86 -7.19
N HIS A 68 1.94 -3.54 -7.61
CA HIS A 68 2.64 -3.23 -8.85
C HIS A 68 2.88 -4.46 -9.74
N ASP A 69 2.91 -4.21 -11.05
CA ASP A 69 3.34 -5.20 -12.04
C ASP A 69 4.88 -5.33 -12.11
N VAL A 70 5.37 -6.19 -12.99
CA VAL A 70 6.82 -6.42 -13.19
C VAL A 70 7.59 -5.18 -13.66
N SER A 71 6.89 -4.21 -14.28
CA SER A 71 7.46 -2.95 -14.75
C SER A 71 7.32 -1.83 -13.72
N SER A 72 6.90 -2.16 -12.49
CA SER A 72 6.59 -1.21 -11.41
C SER A 72 5.44 -0.24 -11.72
N ASN A 73 4.59 -0.54 -12.71
CA ASN A 73 3.35 0.20 -12.89
C ASN A 73 2.40 -0.12 -11.73
N GLN A 74 1.81 0.91 -11.14
CA GLN A 74 0.77 0.75 -10.13
C GLN A 74 -0.47 0.14 -10.76
N ILE A 75 -0.91 -1.00 -10.21
CA ILE A 75 -2.19 -1.63 -10.56
C ILE A 75 -3.29 -1.08 -9.68
N THR A 76 -3.05 -1.06 -8.37
CA THR A 76 -4.03 -0.54 -7.40
C THR A 76 -3.39 -0.20 -6.06
N THR A 77 -4.05 0.65 -5.30
CA THR A 77 -3.65 0.98 -3.93
C THR A 77 -4.81 0.70 -2.98
N LEU A 78 -4.52 -0.04 -1.91
CA LEU A 78 -5.44 -0.22 -0.80
C LEU A 78 -5.01 0.68 0.36
N ARG A 79 -5.98 1.40 0.93
CA ARG A 79 -5.83 2.11 2.20
C ARG A 79 -6.77 1.48 3.21
N LEU A 80 -6.18 0.81 4.19
CA LEU A 80 -6.90 -0.03 5.14
C LEU A 80 -6.71 0.54 6.54
N LYS A 81 -7.75 0.46 7.37
CA LYS A 81 -7.59 0.78 8.78
C LYS A 81 -6.84 -0.35 9.49
N ALA A 82 -6.13 0.00 10.56
CA ALA A 82 -5.50 -0.98 11.43
C ALA A 82 -6.50 -2.06 11.87
N ASN A 83 -6.08 -3.33 11.77
CA ASN A 83 -6.84 -4.51 12.19
C ASN A 83 -8.17 -4.75 11.42
N GLU A 84 -8.45 -4.01 10.35
CA GLU A 84 -9.63 -4.23 9.51
C GLU A 84 -9.24 -4.94 8.20
N PRO A 85 -9.84 -6.10 7.90
CA PRO A 85 -9.60 -6.77 6.63
C PRO A 85 -10.34 -6.05 5.50
N TRP A 86 -9.70 -6.00 4.34
CA TRP A 86 -10.35 -5.76 3.08
C TRP A 86 -10.55 -7.07 2.34
N THR A 87 -11.71 -7.22 1.72
CA THR A 87 -12.05 -8.42 0.95
C THR A 87 -12.72 -8.02 -0.35
N TRP A 88 -12.38 -8.73 -1.41
CA TRP A 88 -13.08 -8.70 -2.68
C TRP A 88 -13.32 -10.14 -3.14
N TRP A 89 -14.42 -10.36 -3.84
CA TRP A 89 -14.70 -11.62 -4.52
C TRP A 89 -15.44 -11.36 -5.83
N ASN A 90 -15.32 -12.29 -6.76
CA ASN A 90 -16.05 -12.26 -8.01
C ASN A 90 -17.56 -12.25 -7.74
N ASN A 91 -18.30 -11.39 -8.43
CA ASN A 91 -19.72 -11.12 -8.18
C ASN A 91 -20.06 -10.43 -6.83
N SER A 92 -19.08 -9.81 -6.15
CA SER A 92 -19.35 -8.92 -5.00
C SER A 92 -20.14 -7.65 -5.35
N GLY A 93 -20.30 -7.36 -6.65
CA GLY A 93 -20.91 -6.14 -7.17
C GLY A 93 -19.93 -4.97 -7.35
N VAL A 94 -18.67 -5.15 -6.91
CA VAL A 94 -17.58 -4.19 -7.10
C VAL A 94 -16.63 -4.72 -8.17
N ALA A 95 -16.21 -3.84 -9.10
CA ALA A 95 -15.22 -4.19 -10.11
C ALA A 95 -13.91 -4.64 -9.44
N ASN A 96 -13.24 -5.65 -10.03
CA ASN A 96 -11.98 -6.15 -9.48
C ASN A 96 -10.92 -5.04 -9.52
N PRO A 97 -10.40 -4.58 -8.36
CA PRO A 97 -9.38 -3.55 -8.35
C PRO A 97 -7.99 -4.07 -8.74
N MET A 98 -7.78 -5.39 -8.82
CA MET A 98 -6.49 -6.01 -9.11
C MET A 98 -6.32 -6.44 -10.58
N THR A 99 -7.33 -6.20 -11.44
CA THR A 99 -7.32 -6.60 -12.87
C THR A 99 -6.20 -5.91 -13.67
N GLY A 100 -5.80 -6.53 -14.78
CA GLY A 100 -4.78 -6.02 -15.68
C GLY A 100 -3.51 -6.88 -15.65
N ALA A 101 -2.34 -6.23 -15.70
CA ALA A 101 -1.08 -6.99 -15.69
C ALA A 101 -0.88 -7.72 -14.34
N PRO A 102 -0.27 -8.93 -14.35
CA PRO A 102 0.00 -9.66 -13.12
C PRO A 102 0.80 -8.85 -12.10
N ILE A 103 0.34 -8.86 -10.86
CA ILE A 103 0.97 -8.17 -9.73
C ILE A 103 2.13 -9.03 -9.24
N THR A 104 3.33 -8.44 -9.19
CA THR A 104 4.58 -9.13 -8.83
C THR A 104 5.17 -8.70 -7.49
N HIS A 105 4.74 -7.55 -6.98
CA HIS A 105 5.13 -7.06 -5.67
C HIS A 105 4.14 -6.03 -5.16
N CYS A 106 4.19 -5.79 -3.85
CA CYS A 106 3.57 -4.62 -3.26
C CYS A 106 4.54 -3.85 -2.36
N HIS A 107 4.28 -2.56 -2.23
CA HIS A 107 4.91 -1.69 -1.24
C HIS A 107 3.91 -1.46 -0.11
N ALA A 108 4.25 -1.92 1.09
CA ALA A 108 3.39 -1.79 2.26
C ALA A 108 4.02 -0.87 3.31
N SER A 109 3.24 0.06 3.84
CA SER A 109 3.59 0.83 5.03
C SER A 109 2.43 0.79 6.02
N ASN A 110 2.73 0.46 7.27
CA ASN A 110 1.77 0.48 8.36
C ASN A 110 1.63 1.87 9.01
N GLN A 111 2.37 2.88 8.51
CA GLN A 111 2.38 4.29 8.93
C GLN A 111 2.57 4.54 10.43
N SER A 112 2.91 3.51 11.21
CA SER A 112 3.13 3.62 12.65
C SER A 112 4.62 3.59 12.94
N VAL A 113 5.13 4.63 13.60
CA VAL A 113 6.53 4.71 14.04
C VAL A 113 6.79 3.96 15.35
N THR A 114 5.74 3.41 15.97
CA THR A 114 5.83 2.77 17.30
C THR A 114 5.38 1.32 17.30
N ASN A 115 4.40 0.96 16.46
CA ASN A 115 3.79 -0.36 16.48
C ASN A 115 4.08 -1.11 15.18
N THR A 116 4.45 -2.39 15.30
CA THR A 116 4.63 -3.26 14.15
C THR A 116 3.31 -3.91 13.75
N ALA A 117 3.11 -4.08 12.44
CA ALA A 117 2.02 -4.87 11.87
C ALA A 117 2.54 -6.08 11.09
N THR A 118 1.76 -7.15 11.05
CA THR A 118 1.92 -8.24 10.08
C THR A 118 0.89 -8.06 8.98
N LEU A 119 1.34 -7.93 7.74
CA LEU A 119 0.45 -7.94 6.59
C LEU A 119 0.12 -9.39 6.19
N LYS A 120 -1.18 -9.70 6.11
CA LYS A 120 -1.67 -10.97 5.57
C LYS A 120 -2.35 -10.71 4.24
N ILE A 121 -1.95 -11.45 3.21
CA ILE A 121 -2.54 -11.41 1.87
C ILE A 121 -2.97 -12.84 1.54
N ALA A 122 -4.20 -13.01 1.07
CA ALA A 122 -4.74 -14.28 0.62
C ALA A 122 -5.49 -14.07 -0.70
N THR A 123 -5.21 -14.92 -1.68
CA THR A 123 -5.93 -14.96 -2.96
C THR A 123 -6.46 -16.37 -3.22
N LEU A 124 -7.56 -16.44 -3.95
CA LEU A 124 -8.07 -17.64 -4.60
C LEU A 124 -8.10 -17.33 -6.08
N GLU A 125 -7.34 -18.09 -6.86
CA GLU A 125 -7.20 -17.92 -8.31
C GLU A 125 -7.71 -19.18 -9.00
N ASP A 126 -8.48 -19.02 -10.08
CA ASP A 126 -8.88 -20.14 -10.95
C ASP A 126 -7.75 -20.43 -11.95
N PRO A 127 -7.05 -21.57 -11.83
CA PRO A 127 -5.96 -21.92 -12.73
C PRO A 127 -6.43 -22.46 -14.09
N THR A 128 -7.74 -22.55 -14.33
CA THR A 128 -8.30 -23.18 -15.52
C THR A 128 -8.24 -22.21 -16.73
N PRO A 129 -7.59 -22.59 -17.85
CA PRO A 129 -7.51 -21.74 -19.06
C PRO A 129 -8.85 -21.48 -19.75
#